data_AF-A0A5Q4T1I2-F1
#
_entry.id   AF-A0A5Q4T1I2-F1
#
_cell.length_a   1.000
_cell.length_b   1.000
_cell.length_c   1.000
_cell.angle_alpha   90.00
_cell.angle_beta   90.00
_cell.angle_gamma   90.00
#
_symmetry.space_group_name_H-M   'P 1'
#
loop_
_entity.id
_entity.type
_entity.pdbx_description
1 polymer ?
#
loop_
_entity_poly.entity_id
_entity_poly.type
_entity_poly.pdbx_seq_one_letter_code
_entity_poly.pdbx_strand_id
1 'polypeptide(L)'
;MPQAWSVEVELATTEVTDDAIDELHDHLADRSPAVGTAPNGNTAVRIFVEAGTARQAVDSALKEVTAAAKAAGISTTVLGVDLVTEEELDRRLAAPSVPDLVGVSEIAEMLNVVRQRAAQLVQRDDFPPAVAHLKSGPVFVRWQVEAFEKRWDRRAGRPMKRVELTPVERDVLAALSAASRQAQEVLDPRSLIDLDALSGEGVAGGELIKGWLIGPVAGAADFRHLCAAYPADDTEGATALKQLVRKRLVAVEEESQQDDKVVVELELTSKGERVAAQ
;
A
#
# COMPACT_ATOMS: atom_id res chain seq x y z
N MET A 1 22.57 -9.21 42.54
CA MET A 1 21.24 -9.79 42.82
C MET A 1 20.99 -10.86 41.77
N PRO A 2 20.38 -12.01 42.12
CA PRO A 2 19.96 -12.98 41.10
C PRO A 2 18.91 -12.33 40.19
N GLN A 3 18.98 -12.65 38.90
CA GLN A 3 17.98 -12.25 37.91
C GLN A 3 17.67 -13.44 37.01
N ALA A 4 16.46 -13.45 36.45
CA ALA A 4 16.03 -14.44 35.47
C ALA A 4 16.70 -14.20 34.11
N TRP A 5 17.29 -15.25 33.57
CA TRP A 5 17.86 -15.28 32.23
C TRP A 5 17.13 -16.32 31.38
N SER A 6 16.79 -15.97 30.15
CA SER A 6 16.41 -16.95 29.13
C SER A 6 17.64 -17.34 28.34
N VAL A 7 17.97 -18.63 28.34
CA VAL A 7 19.11 -19.17 27.62
C VAL A 7 18.61 -20.16 26.58
N GLU A 8 18.96 -19.94 25.33
CA GLU A 8 18.76 -20.89 24.24
C GLU A 8 20.09 -21.57 23.90
N VAL A 9 20.07 -22.89 23.83
CA VAL A 9 21.21 -23.73 23.50
C VAL A 9 20.87 -24.49 22.22
N GLU A 10 21.69 -24.28 21.19
CA GLU A 10 21.57 -24.99 19.91
C GLU A 10 22.44 -26.24 19.94
N LEU A 11 21.84 -27.39 19.64
CA LEU A 11 22.48 -28.71 19.63
C LEU A 11 22.68 -29.19 18.20
N ALA A 12 23.82 -29.85 17.92
CA ALA A 12 24.16 -30.40 16.61
C ALA A 12 23.35 -31.66 16.28
N THR A 13 22.04 -31.51 16.12
CA THR A 13 21.10 -32.57 15.78
C THR A 13 19.92 -31.98 15.02
N THR A 14 19.63 -32.52 13.85
CA THR A 14 18.56 -32.02 12.96
C THR A 14 17.33 -32.91 12.93
N GLU A 15 17.49 -34.17 13.35
CA GLU A 15 16.43 -35.16 13.41
C GLU A 15 16.28 -35.60 14.87
N VAL A 16 15.16 -35.24 15.48
CA VAL A 16 14.81 -35.62 16.85
C VAL A 16 13.42 -36.24 16.82
N THR A 17 13.26 -37.38 17.48
CA THR A 17 11.97 -38.07 17.60
C THR A 17 11.09 -37.37 18.62
N ASP A 18 9.77 -37.48 18.48
CA ASP A 18 8.82 -36.94 19.45
C ASP A 18 9.11 -37.43 20.88
N ASP A 19 9.42 -38.72 21.05
CA ASP A 19 9.82 -39.29 22.35
C ASP A 19 11.05 -38.59 22.97
N ALA A 20 12.01 -38.15 22.15
CA ALA A 20 13.19 -37.46 22.64
C ALA A 20 12.90 -35.99 22.97
N ILE A 21 11.92 -35.38 22.29
CA ILE A 21 11.40 -34.04 22.65
C ILE A 21 10.67 -34.11 23.99
N ASP A 22 9.84 -35.13 24.20
CA ASP A 22 9.15 -35.36 25.47
C ASP A 22 10.15 -35.59 26.62
N GLU A 23 11.18 -36.41 26.39
CA GLU A 23 12.24 -36.65 27.39
C GLU A 23 13.03 -35.38 27.75
N LEU A 24 13.28 -34.49 26.78
CA LEU A 24 13.87 -33.18 27.03
C LEU A 24 12.96 -32.29 27.88
N HIS A 25 11.66 -32.27 27.57
CA HIS A 25 10.68 -31.50 28.33
C HIS A 25 10.56 -31.99 29.77
N ASP A 26 10.53 -33.31 29.98
CA ASP A 26 10.45 -33.92 31.31
C ASP A 26 11.70 -33.62 32.15
N HIS A 27 12.89 -33.79 31.58
CA HIS A 27 14.15 -33.50 32.27
C HIS A 27 14.34 -32.03 32.63
N LEU A 28 13.74 -31.12 31.86
CA LEU A 28 13.91 -29.67 32.03
C LEU A 28 12.67 -29.00 32.62
N ALA A 29 11.65 -29.75 33.04
CA ALA A 29 10.33 -29.24 33.42
C ALA A 29 10.38 -28.10 34.46
N ASP A 30 11.29 -28.20 35.44
CA ASP A 30 11.49 -27.20 36.50
C ASP A 30 12.03 -25.85 35.99
N ARG A 31 12.41 -25.75 34.71
CA ARG A 31 13.02 -24.57 34.07
C ARG A 31 12.18 -23.99 32.94
N SER A 32 10.92 -24.37 32.84
CA SER A 32 9.98 -23.92 31.80
C SER A 32 10.55 -24.07 30.39
N PRO A 33 10.82 -25.32 29.95
CA PRO A 33 11.54 -25.58 28.71
C PRO A 33 10.70 -25.32 27.48
N ALA A 34 11.32 -24.76 26.44
CA ALA A 34 10.79 -24.71 25.09
C ALA A 34 11.79 -25.39 24.14
N VAL A 35 11.35 -26.44 23.45
CA VAL A 35 12.15 -27.18 22.47
C VAL A 35 11.62 -26.86 21.08
N GLY A 36 12.51 -26.56 20.15
CA GLY A 36 12.15 -26.22 18.78
C GLY A 36 13.31 -26.43 17.82
N THR A 37 13.22 -25.78 16.67
CA THR A 37 14.20 -25.88 15.60
C THR A 37 14.79 -24.51 15.29
N ALA A 38 16.12 -24.41 15.33
CA ALA A 38 16.86 -23.24 14.90
C ALA A 38 16.73 -23.03 13.38
N PRO A 39 16.99 -21.82 12.84
CA PRO A 39 16.83 -21.52 11.41
C PRO A 39 17.66 -22.42 10.46
N ASN A 40 18.72 -23.04 10.95
CA ASN A 40 19.57 -23.98 10.21
C ASN A 40 19.10 -25.45 10.28
N GLY A 41 17.98 -25.73 10.97
CA GLY A 41 17.42 -27.07 11.13
C GLY A 41 17.86 -27.81 12.39
N ASN A 42 18.78 -27.26 13.18
CA ASN A 42 19.25 -27.89 14.42
C ASN A 42 18.23 -27.76 15.56
N THR A 43 18.27 -28.66 16.53
CA THR A 43 17.44 -28.56 17.73
C THR A 43 17.89 -27.40 18.61
N ALA A 44 16.94 -26.54 18.96
CA ALA A 44 17.13 -25.43 19.88
C ALA A 44 16.35 -25.71 21.16
N VAL A 45 17.02 -25.61 22.31
CA VAL A 45 16.41 -25.80 23.63
C VAL A 45 16.55 -24.51 24.41
N ARG A 46 15.43 -23.89 24.78
CA ARG A 46 15.38 -22.68 25.59
C ARG A 46 14.86 -22.99 26.99
N ILE A 47 15.56 -22.47 28.01
CA ILE A 47 15.20 -22.62 29.42
C ILE A 47 15.41 -21.32 30.19
N PHE A 48 14.77 -21.21 31.35
CA PHE A 48 14.98 -20.10 32.28
C PHE A 48 15.93 -20.47 33.42
N VAL A 49 16.88 -19.59 33.72
CA VAL A 49 17.88 -19.77 34.76
C VAL A 49 17.99 -18.53 35.63
N GLU A 50 17.81 -18.72 36.93
CA GLU A 50 18.14 -17.72 37.94
C GLU A 50 19.65 -17.70 38.20
N ALA A 51 20.31 -16.58 37.91
CA ALA A 51 21.74 -16.43 38.15
C ALA A 51 22.15 -14.98 38.44
N GLY A 52 23.21 -14.81 39.22
CA GLY A 52 23.76 -13.50 39.53
C GLY A 52 24.55 -12.86 38.39
N THR A 53 24.93 -13.63 37.37
CA THR A 53 25.71 -13.16 36.22
C THR A 53 25.35 -13.93 34.95
N ALA A 54 25.53 -13.30 33.79
CA ALA A 54 25.36 -13.92 32.48
C ALA A 54 26.18 -15.22 32.32
N ARG A 55 27.45 -15.21 32.76
CA ARG A 55 28.32 -16.38 32.70
C ARG A 55 27.78 -17.55 33.52
N GLN A 56 27.32 -17.30 34.74
CA GLN A 56 26.72 -18.35 35.58
C GLN A 56 25.43 -18.90 34.97
N ALA A 57 24.62 -18.05 34.31
CA ALA A 57 23.42 -18.48 33.62
C ALA A 57 23.75 -19.44 32.47
N VAL A 58 24.72 -19.08 31.63
CA VAL A 58 25.21 -19.92 30.52
C VAL A 58 25.80 -21.23 31.03
N ASP A 59 26.71 -21.18 32.02
CA ASP A 59 27.34 -22.39 32.58
C ASP A 59 26.29 -23.36 33.14
N SER A 60 25.28 -22.83 33.84
CA SER A 60 24.18 -23.63 34.39
C SER A 60 23.31 -24.20 33.27
N ALA A 61 22.92 -23.38 32.30
CA ALA A 61 22.07 -23.82 31.20
C ALA A 61 22.72 -24.90 30.34
N LEU A 62 24.01 -24.73 29.99
CA LEU A 62 24.78 -25.73 29.25
C LEU A 62 24.83 -27.05 30.00
N LYS A 63 25.06 -27.02 31.31
CA LYS A 63 25.09 -28.23 32.14
C LYS A 63 23.74 -28.97 32.10
N GLU A 64 22.64 -28.26 32.34
CA GLU A 64 21.31 -28.88 32.40
C GLU A 64 20.85 -29.39 31.02
N VAL A 65 21.00 -28.58 29.97
CA VAL A 65 20.59 -28.96 28.60
C VAL A 65 21.43 -30.13 28.08
N THR A 66 22.74 -30.13 28.30
CA THR A 66 23.57 -31.27 27.83
C THR A 66 23.30 -32.55 28.61
N ALA A 67 22.93 -32.45 29.89
CA ALA A 67 22.49 -33.60 30.67
C ALA A 67 21.15 -34.16 30.17
N ALA A 68 20.16 -33.29 29.90
CA ALA A 68 18.87 -33.66 29.34
C ALA A 68 19.02 -34.26 27.94
N ALA A 69 19.82 -33.64 27.06
CA ALA A 69 20.13 -34.14 25.72
C ALA A 69 20.75 -35.54 25.75
N LYS A 70 21.67 -35.78 26.70
CA LYS A 70 22.27 -37.10 26.91
C LYS A 70 21.23 -38.14 27.35
N ALA A 71 20.31 -37.77 28.24
CA ALA A 71 19.24 -38.65 28.70
C ALA A 71 18.24 -39.00 27.59
N ALA A 72 17.90 -38.02 26.75
CA ALA A 72 17.06 -38.17 25.56
C ALA A 72 17.74 -38.90 24.38
N GLY A 73 19.02 -39.26 24.51
CA GLY A 73 19.76 -39.99 23.47
C GLY A 73 20.11 -39.16 22.23
N ILE A 74 20.09 -37.83 22.34
CA ILE A 74 20.45 -36.91 21.24
C ILE A 74 21.86 -36.32 21.40
N SER A 75 22.32 -35.60 20.38
CA SER A 75 23.64 -34.96 20.39
C SER A 75 23.79 -33.94 21.53
N THR A 76 24.88 -34.04 22.27
CA THR A 76 25.27 -33.07 23.31
C THR A 76 26.24 -32.00 22.78
N THR A 77 26.55 -32.02 21.49
CA THR A 77 27.46 -31.04 20.87
C THR A 77 26.74 -29.72 20.72
N VAL A 78 27.21 -28.68 21.41
CA VAL A 78 26.64 -27.33 21.38
C VAL A 78 27.22 -26.53 20.22
N LEU A 79 26.36 -25.94 19.40
CA LEU A 79 26.73 -25.11 18.26
C LEU A 79 26.61 -23.62 18.53
N GLY A 80 25.70 -23.24 19.42
CA GLY A 80 25.41 -21.84 19.72
C GLY A 80 24.71 -21.69 21.08
N VAL A 81 24.88 -20.51 21.67
CA VAL A 81 24.15 -20.10 22.86
C VAL A 81 23.68 -18.66 22.67
N ASP A 82 22.38 -18.42 22.81
CA ASP A 82 21.80 -17.08 22.91
C ASP A 82 21.34 -16.84 24.34
N LEU A 83 21.68 -15.67 24.88
CA LEU A 83 21.38 -15.29 26.26
C LEU A 83 20.71 -13.93 26.27
N VAL A 84 19.55 -13.87 26.89
CA VAL A 84 18.82 -12.62 27.10
C VAL A 84 18.23 -12.58 28.51
N THR A 85 17.91 -11.38 29.00
CA THR A 85 17.06 -11.25 30.18
C THR A 85 15.62 -11.63 29.81
N GLU A 86 14.82 -12.00 30.81
CA GLU A 86 13.39 -12.27 30.62
C GLU A 86 12.66 -11.07 29.99
N GLU A 87 12.90 -9.86 30.51
CA GLU A 87 12.32 -8.62 29.97
C GLU A 87 12.68 -8.38 28.49
N GLU A 88 13.90 -8.70 28.07
CA GLU A 88 14.33 -8.57 26.68
C GLU A 88 13.71 -9.67 25.81
N LEU A 89 13.51 -10.88 26.34
CA LEU A 89 12.78 -11.93 25.65
C LEU A 89 11.33 -11.49 25.39
N ASP A 90 10.63 -11.00 26.41
CA ASP A 90 9.25 -10.54 26.29
C ASP A 90 9.13 -9.42 25.25
N ARG A 91 10.06 -8.47 25.26
CA ARG A 91 10.13 -7.40 24.25
C ARG A 91 10.31 -7.97 22.83
N ARG A 92 11.15 -9.00 22.66
CA ARG A 92 11.37 -9.66 21.35
C ARG A 92 10.15 -10.45 20.91
N LEU A 93 9.48 -11.17 21.81
CA LEU A 93 8.28 -11.95 21.52
C LEU A 93 7.07 -11.06 21.21
N ALA A 94 6.99 -9.87 21.81
CA ALA A 94 5.97 -8.89 21.49
C ALA A 94 6.17 -8.20 20.12
N ALA A 95 7.38 -8.24 19.57
CA ALA A 95 7.66 -7.70 18.25
C ALA A 95 7.26 -8.70 17.16
N PRO A 96 6.69 -8.25 16.01
CA PRO A 96 6.45 -9.13 14.87
C PRO A 96 7.75 -9.82 14.43
N SER A 97 7.74 -11.15 14.34
CA SER A 97 8.90 -11.95 13.91
C SER A 97 9.28 -11.73 12.45
N VAL A 98 8.31 -11.29 11.64
CA VAL A 98 8.50 -10.93 10.24
C VAL A 98 8.30 -9.42 10.12
N PRO A 99 9.30 -8.67 9.62
CA PRO A 99 9.14 -7.25 9.31
C PRO A 99 7.99 -7.05 8.33
N ASP A 100 7.34 -5.88 8.37
CA ASP A 100 6.28 -5.58 7.41
C ASP A 100 6.78 -5.72 5.96
N LEU A 101 6.12 -6.58 5.20
CA LEU A 101 6.46 -6.88 3.82
C LEU A 101 5.49 -6.20 2.86
N VAL A 102 6.02 -5.78 1.71
CA VAL A 102 5.26 -5.11 0.64
C VAL A 102 5.64 -5.68 -0.72
N GLY A 103 4.65 -5.80 -1.60
CA GLY A 103 4.83 -6.12 -3.01
C GLY A 103 4.84 -4.86 -3.87
N VAL A 104 4.91 -5.07 -5.19
CA VAL A 104 4.98 -3.96 -6.16
C VAL A 104 3.71 -3.08 -6.16
N SER A 105 2.55 -3.64 -5.83
CA SER A 105 1.29 -2.89 -5.77
C SER A 105 1.28 -1.95 -4.57
N GLU A 106 1.65 -2.45 -3.39
CA GLU A 106 1.75 -1.65 -2.17
C GLU A 106 2.84 -0.58 -2.30
N ILE A 107 3.97 -0.89 -2.97
CA ILE A 107 5.01 0.10 -3.28
C ILE A 107 4.47 1.21 -4.19
N ALA A 108 3.58 0.89 -5.13
CA ALA A 108 2.98 1.88 -6.02
C ALA A 108 2.14 2.90 -5.23
N GLU A 109 1.35 2.41 -4.28
CA GLU A 109 0.56 3.24 -3.35
C GLU A 109 1.47 4.07 -2.45
N MET A 110 2.47 3.44 -1.82
CA MET A 110 3.44 4.13 -0.94
C MET A 110 4.15 5.27 -1.65
N LEU A 111 4.62 5.05 -2.88
CA LEU A 111 5.38 6.04 -3.64
C LEU A 111 4.49 6.99 -4.45
N ASN A 112 3.17 6.84 -4.37
CA ASN A 112 2.17 7.56 -5.17
C ASN A 112 2.49 7.54 -6.68
N VAL A 113 2.71 6.35 -7.23
CA VAL A 113 3.00 6.12 -8.65
C VAL A 113 2.11 5.01 -9.21
N VAL A 114 1.97 4.95 -10.53
CA VAL A 114 1.28 3.83 -11.18
C VAL A 114 2.09 2.54 -10.99
N ARG A 115 1.43 1.39 -10.86
CA ARG A 115 2.06 0.07 -10.69
C ARG A 115 3.19 -0.22 -11.68
N GLN A 116 3.04 0.16 -12.95
CA GLN A 116 4.11 -0.01 -13.96
C GLN A 116 5.37 0.78 -13.59
N ARG A 117 5.22 1.98 -13.04
CA ARG A 117 6.35 2.79 -12.59
C ARG A 117 7.01 2.18 -11.35
N ALA A 118 6.22 1.68 -10.40
CA ALA A 118 6.77 0.94 -9.26
C ALA A 118 7.58 -0.28 -9.74
N ALA A 119 7.06 -1.06 -10.69
CA ALA A 119 7.76 -2.20 -11.29
C ALA A 119 9.11 -1.82 -11.96
N GLN A 120 9.22 -0.60 -12.50
CA GLN A 120 10.50 -0.09 -13.02
C GLN A 120 11.43 0.40 -11.90
N LEU A 121 10.89 1.00 -10.85
CA LEU A 121 11.69 1.52 -9.73
C LEU A 121 12.37 0.39 -8.97
N VAL A 122 11.66 -0.73 -8.74
CA VAL A 122 12.22 -1.89 -8.03
C VAL A 122 13.36 -2.59 -8.76
N GLN A 123 13.58 -2.27 -10.05
CA GLN A 123 14.70 -2.80 -10.86
C GLN A 123 15.95 -1.92 -10.79
N ARG A 124 15.91 -0.78 -10.10
CA ARG A 124 17.07 0.12 -9.99
C ARG A 124 18.05 -0.42 -8.96
N ASP A 125 19.35 -0.20 -9.22
CA ASP A 125 20.42 -0.62 -8.31
C ASP A 125 20.40 0.11 -6.95
N ASP A 126 19.78 1.30 -6.88
CA ASP A 126 19.64 2.09 -5.65
C ASP A 126 18.34 1.79 -4.86
N PHE A 127 17.49 0.91 -5.41
CA PHE A 127 16.29 0.43 -4.74
C PHE A 127 16.64 -0.71 -3.76
N PRO A 128 15.94 -0.82 -2.62
CA PRO A 128 16.16 -1.91 -1.67
C PRO A 128 16.10 -3.30 -2.33
N PRO A 129 16.96 -4.25 -1.93
CA PRO A 129 16.92 -5.61 -2.46
C PRO A 129 15.62 -6.32 -2.02
N ALA A 130 15.08 -7.16 -2.89
CA ALA A 130 13.95 -8.01 -2.55
C ALA A 130 14.37 -9.11 -1.55
N VAL A 131 13.55 -9.34 -0.52
CA VAL A 131 13.77 -10.43 0.45
C VAL A 131 13.35 -11.79 -0.09
N ALA A 132 12.42 -11.80 -1.05
CA ALA A 132 11.96 -13.01 -1.71
C ALA A 132 11.45 -12.73 -3.12
N HIS A 133 11.55 -13.74 -4.00
CA HIS A 133 10.97 -13.73 -5.33
C HIS A 133 9.88 -14.79 -5.40
N LEU A 134 8.62 -14.37 -5.32
CA LEU A 134 7.46 -15.25 -5.40
C LEU A 134 6.92 -15.31 -6.84
N LYS A 135 6.05 -16.28 -7.14
CA LYS A 135 5.35 -16.34 -8.44
C LYS A 135 4.56 -15.06 -8.74
N SER A 136 4.02 -14.42 -7.69
CA SER A 136 3.26 -13.16 -7.78
C SER A 136 4.14 -11.92 -7.93
N GLY A 137 5.46 -12.04 -7.77
CA GLY A 137 6.42 -10.94 -7.86
C GLY A 137 7.40 -10.89 -6.69
N PRO A 138 8.36 -9.93 -6.74
CA PRO A 138 9.30 -9.69 -5.66
C PRO A 138 8.62 -9.06 -4.43
N VAL A 139 9.13 -9.39 -3.25
CA VAL A 139 8.67 -8.89 -1.96
C VAL A 139 9.81 -8.11 -1.28
N PHE A 140 9.48 -6.99 -0.66
CA PHE A 140 10.43 -6.05 -0.05
C PHE A 140 10.04 -5.75 1.39
N VAL A 141 10.99 -5.26 2.18
CA VAL A 141 10.70 -4.79 3.53
C VAL A 141 10.20 -3.34 3.47
N ARG A 142 9.04 -3.08 4.07
CA ARG A 142 8.34 -1.78 4.05
C ARG A 142 9.24 -0.60 4.44
N TRP A 143 9.90 -0.69 5.60
CA TRP A 143 10.73 0.41 6.12
C TRP A 143 11.90 0.76 5.19
N GLN A 144 12.42 -0.21 4.41
CA GLN A 144 13.48 0.05 3.45
C GLN A 144 12.97 0.84 2.24
N VAL A 145 11.74 0.57 1.81
CA VAL A 145 11.06 1.31 0.73
C VAL A 145 10.76 2.74 1.19
N GLU A 146 10.32 2.94 2.42
CA GLU A 146 10.13 4.29 3.00
C GLU A 146 11.45 5.05 3.07
N ALA A 147 12.54 4.38 3.45
CA ALA A 147 13.87 4.98 3.42
C ALA A 147 14.31 5.32 1.99
N PHE A 148 13.87 4.56 0.98
CA PHE A 148 14.09 4.88 -0.43
C PHE A 148 13.32 6.12 -0.84
N GLU A 149 12.03 6.21 -0.48
CA GLU A 149 11.22 7.38 -0.80
C GLU A 149 11.86 8.68 -0.30
N LYS A 150 12.35 8.69 0.94
CA LYS A 150 12.98 9.87 1.56
C LYS A 150 14.20 10.39 0.81
N ARG A 151 14.96 9.51 0.15
CA ARG A 151 16.18 9.86 -0.61
C ARG A 151 15.93 10.01 -2.11
N TRP A 152 14.75 9.64 -2.58
CA TRP A 152 14.47 9.55 -4.01
C TRP A 152 14.10 10.92 -4.59
N ASP A 153 15.00 11.49 -5.39
CA ASP A 153 14.76 12.72 -6.14
C ASP A 153 13.79 12.46 -7.30
N ARG A 154 12.52 12.86 -7.12
CA ARG A 154 11.45 12.76 -8.11
C ARG A 154 11.69 13.77 -9.24
N ARG A 155 12.57 13.44 -10.19
CA ARG A 155 12.70 14.23 -11.43
C ARG A 155 11.36 14.27 -12.16
N ALA A 156 10.80 15.47 -12.32
CA ALA A 156 9.59 15.69 -13.09
C ALA A 156 9.78 15.11 -14.51
N GLY A 157 8.83 14.28 -14.94
CA GLY A 157 8.91 13.58 -16.21
C GLY A 157 8.94 14.51 -17.42
N ARG A 158 9.16 13.90 -18.60
CA ARG A 158 9.18 14.60 -19.90
C ARG A 158 7.94 15.51 -20.05
N PRO A 159 8.11 16.80 -20.41
CA PRO A 159 6.99 17.69 -20.69
C PRO A 159 6.05 17.05 -21.72
N MET A 160 4.74 17.15 -21.47
CA MET A 160 3.74 16.61 -22.38
C MET A 160 3.85 17.26 -23.76
N LYS A 161 3.58 16.47 -24.81
CA LYS A 161 3.37 17.00 -26.16
C LYS A 161 2.13 17.89 -26.12
N ARG A 162 2.25 19.17 -26.51
CA ARG A 162 1.12 20.10 -26.62
C ARG A 162 0.03 19.47 -27.48
N VAL A 163 -1.20 19.48 -26.99
CA VAL A 163 -2.38 19.08 -27.76
C VAL A 163 -2.86 20.30 -28.52
N GLU A 164 -2.90 20.22 -29.85
CA GLU A 164 -3.47 21.29 -30.68
C GLU A 164 -4.99 21.26 -30.53
N LEU A 165 -5.56 22.35 -30.03
CA LEU A 165 -7.01 22.54 -29.89
C LEU A 165 -7.49 23.66 -30.81
N THR A 166 -8.63 23.45 -31.46
CA THR A 166 -9.33 24.54 -32.14
C THR A 166 -9.88 25.54 -31.10
N PRO A 167 -10.23 26.78 -31.49
CA PRO A 167 -10.84 27.74 -30.56
C PRO A 167 -12.08 27.18 -29.87
N VAL A 168 -12.97 26.51 -30.62
CA VAL A 168 -14.21 25.93 -30.08
C VAL A 168 -13.94 24.76 -29.14
N GLU A 169 -12.98 23.88 -29.47
CA GLU A 169 -12.58 22.80 -28.56
C GLU A 169 -12.00 23.34 -27.25
N ARG A 170 -11.28 24.46 -27.30
CA ARG A 170 -10.73 25.12 -26.10
C ARG A 170 -11.84 25.72 -25.25
N ASP A 171 -12.79 26.40 -25.87
CA ASP A 171 -13.90 27.02 -25.17
C ASP A 171 -14.77 25.96 -24.46
N VAL A 172 -15.14 24.88 -25.17
CA VAL A 172 -15.88 23.76 -24.59
C VAL A 172 -15.09 23.09 -23.45
N LEU A 173 -13.80 22.83 -23.63
CA LEU A 173 -12.96 22.21 -22.60
C LEU A 173 -12.79 23.13 -21.37
N ALA A 174 -12.71 24.45 -21.57
CA ALA A 174 -12.60 25.42 -20.49
C ALA A 174 -13.89 25.46 -19.65
N ALA A 175 -15.06 25.48 -20.27
CA ALA A 175 -16.34 25.43 -19.55
C ALA A 175 -16.53 24.11 -18.81
N LEU A 176 -16.19 22.97 -19.41
CA LEU A 176 -16.21 21.67 -18.73
C LEU A 176 -15.31 21.67 -17.49
N SER A 177 -14.11 22.25 -17.59
CA SER A 177 -13.18 22.35 -16.47
C SER A 177 -13.64 23.34 -15.39
N ALA A 178 -14.29 24.44 -15.77
CA ALA A 178 -14.86 25.40 -14.84
C ALA A 178 -16.05 24.80 -14.08
N ALA A 179 -16.97 24.12 -14.78
CA ALA A 179 -18.10 23.43 -14.18
C ALA A 179 -17.66 22.32 -13.21
N SER A 180 -16.63 21.54 -13.56
CA SER A 180 -16.05 20.53 -12.66
C SER A 180 -15.46 21.15 -11.39
N ARG A 181 -14.76 22.30 -11.51
CA ARG A 181 -14.21 23.01 -10.33
C ARG A 181 -15.31 23.58 -9.44
N GLN A 182 -16.34 24.19 -10.02
CA GLN A 182 -17.49 24.68 -9.25
C GLN A 182 -18.20 23.54 -8.51
N ALA A 183 -18.38 22.39 -9.14
CA ALA A 183 -18.96 21.21 -8.48
C ALA A 183 -18.09 20.71 -7.31
N GLN A 184 -16.76 20.79 -7.41
CA GLN A 184 -15.84 20.46 -6.31
C GLN A 184 -15.90 21.47 -5.15
N GLU A 185 -16.10 22.77 -5.43
CA GLU A 185 -16.17 23.82 -4.39
C GLU A 185 -17.51 23.82 -3.61
N VAL A 186 -18.62 23.51 -4.28
CA VAL A 186 -19.97 23.47 -3.68
C VAL A 186 -20.15 22.28 -2.71
N LEU A 187 -19.40 21.19 -2.89
CA LEU A 187 -19.47 19.98 -2.06
C LEU A 187 -18.30 19.79 -1.08
N ASP A 188 -17.41 20.79 -0.91
CA ASP A 188 -16.43 20.77 0.18
C ASP A 188 -17.18 20.72 1.53
N PRO A 189 -16.95 19.73 2.42
CA PRO A 189 -17.61 19.67 3.72
C PRO A 189 -17.43 20.93 4.59
N ARG A 190 -16.48 21.79 4.24
CA ARG A 190 -16.22 23.08 4.89
C ARG A 190 -17.09 24.24 4.38
N SER A 191 -17.74 24.11 3.23
CA SER A 191 -18.60 25.15 2.63
C SER A 191 -20.10 24.89 2.81
N LEU A 192 -20.49 23.76 3.44
CA LEU A 192 -21.88 23.39 3.72
C LEU A 192 -22.50 24.20 4.88
N ILE A 193 -22.93 25.42 4.57
CA ILE A 193 -24.15 25.98 5.17
C ILE A 193 -25.19 25.99 4.04
N ASP A 194 -26.31 25.32 4.30
CA ASP A 194 -27.54 25.17 3.50
C ASP A 194 -27.61 24.00 2.49
N LEU A 195 -28.16 22.88 2.98
CA LEU A 195 -28.32 21.59 2.29
C LEU A 195 -29.73 21.40 1.70
N ASP A 196 -30.54 22.47 1.61
CA ASP A 196 -31.96 22.40 1.19
C ASP A 196 -32.21 22.84 -0.28
N ALA A 197 -31.18 23.12 -1.08
CA ALA A 197 -31.35 23.78 -2.38
C ALA A 197 -31.33 22.88 -3.64
N LEU A 198 -31.29 21.54 -3.53
CA LEU A 198 -31.19 20.66 -4.72
C LEU A 198 -32.39 19.71 -4.86
N SER A 199 -33.48 20.23 -5.41
CA SER A 199 -34.52 19.43 -6.06
C SER A 199 -34.90 20.07 -7.40
N GLY A 200 -34.68 19.33 -8.48
CA GLY A 200 -35.07 19.74 -9.84
C GLY A 200 -34.29 18.95 -10.88
N GLU A 201 -35.02 18.27 -11.78
CA GLU A 201 -34.45 17.68 -12.98
C GLU A 201 -33.88 18.78 -13.89
N GLY A 202 -32.65 18.61 -14.37
CA GLY A 202 -31.97 19.52 -15.28
C GLY A 202 -30.76 20.23 -14.67
N VAL A 203 -29.72 20.40 -15.50
CA VAL A 203 -28.42 21.02 -15.21
C VAL A 203 -28.50 22.13 -14.14
N ALA A 204 -27.99 21.85 -12.94
CA ALA A 204 -27.99 22.81 -11.84
C ALA A 204 -26.81 23.77 -12.00
N GLY A 205 -27.08 25.02 -12.43
CA GLY A 205 -26.12 26.12 -12.45
C GLY A 205 -24.91 25.88 -13.37
N GLY A 206 -25.00 26.36 -14.63
CA GLY A 206 -23.97 26.11 -15.63
C GLY A 206 -23.42 27.35 -16.33
N GLU A 207 -22.18 27.25 -16.81
CA GLU A 207 -21.54 28.29 -17.61
C GLU A 207 -22.08 28.27 -19.05
N LEU A 208 -22.50 29.44 -19.55
CA LEU A 208 -23.12 29.59 -20.87
C LEU A 208 -22.05 29.85 -21.93
N ILE A 209 -21.82 28.89 -22.82
CA ILE A 209 -21.02 29.09 -24.03
C ILE A 209 -21.90 28.82 -25.25
N LYS A 210 -22.15 29.82 -26.09
CA LYS A 210 -22.90 29.68 -27.36
C LYS A 210 -24.25 28.91 -27.22
N GLY A 211 -24.96 29.07 -26.11
CA GLY A 211 -26.24 28.37 -25.87
C GLY A 211 -26.11 26.99 -25.21
N TRP A 212 -24.90 26.57 -24.85
CA TRP A 212 -24.65 25.38 -24.05
C TRP A 212 -24.94 25.66 -22.57
N LEU A 213 -25.53 24.68 -21.89
CA LEU A 213 -25.67 24.63 -20.45
C LEU A 213 -24.82 23.47 -19.94
N ILE A 214 -23.73 23.78 -19.24
CA ILE A 214 -22.79 22.79 -18.72
C ILE A 214 -22.77 22.88 -17.19
N GLY A 215 -23.07 21.79 -16.50
CA GLY A 215 -23.06 21.74 -15.03
C GLY A 215 -22.96 20.31 -14.50
N PRO A 216 -22.92 20.11 -13.18
CA PRO A 216 -22.91 18.77 -12.59
C PRO A 216 -24.20 18.01 -12.90
N VAL A 217 -24.10 16.68 -13.01
CA VAL A 217 -25.28 15.80 -13.09
C VAL A 217 -26.01 15.82 -11.74
N ALA A 218 -27.31 16.15 -11.75
CA ALA A 218 -28.12 16.17 -10.54
C ALA A 218 -28.21 14.76 -9.92
N GLY A 219 -27.78 14.60 -8.67
CA GLY A 219 -27.83 13.31 -7.96
C GLY A 219 -26.65 12.36 -8.20
N ALA A 220 -25.63 12.77 -8.97
CA ALA A 220 -24.40 11.98 -9.10
C ALA A 220 -23.59 11.97 -7.80
N ALA A 221 -23.14 10.78 -7.39
CA ALA A 221 -22.33 10.61 -6.18
C ALA A 221 -20.85 11.03 -6.37
N ASP A 222 -20.42 11.34 -7.60
CA ASP A 222 -19.04 11.64 -7.94
C ASP A 222 -18.94 12.91 -8.82
N PHE A 223 -18.05 13.83 -8.42
CA PHE A 223 -17.83 15.20 -8.91
C PHE A 223 -17.23 15.29 -10.32
N ARG A 224 -16.96 14.14 -10.95
CA ARG A 224 -16.40 14.07 -12.30
C ARG A 224 -17.45 13.95 -13.39
N HIS A 225 -18.70 13.63 -13.01
CA HIS A 225 -19.82 13.48 -13.95
C HIS A 225 -20.47 14.84 -14.20
N LEU A 226 -20.33 15.31 -15.42
CA LEU A 226 -20.89 16.56 -15.91
C LEU A 226 -21.99 16.27 -16.92
N CYS A 227 -22.95 17.18 -16.99
CA CYS A 227 -23.99 17.22 -17.99
C CYS A 227 -23.76 18.45 -18.88
N ALA A 228 -23.73 18.25 -20.19
CA ALA A 228 -23.69 19.31 -21.18
C ALA A 228 -24.94 19.22 -22.07
N ALA A 229 -25.78 20.26 -22.03
CA ALA A 229 -26.95 20.39 -22.90
C ALA A 229 -26.69 21.48 -23.95
N TYR A 230 -26.89 21.16 -25.23
CA TYR A 230 -26.66 22.10 -26.34
C TYR A 230 -27.74 22.02 -27.42
N PRO A 231 -27.97 23.08 -28.22
CA PRO A 231 -28.98 23.08 -29.28
C PRO A 231 -28.72 21.99 -30.33
N ALA A 232 -29.76 21.29 -30.78
CA ALA A 232 -29.63 20.19 -31.74
C ALA A 232 -29.13 20.64 -33.13
N ASP A 233 -29.23 21.94 -33.44
CA ASP A 233 -28.72 22.56 -34.66
C ASP A 233 -27.25 23.02 -34.54
N ASP A 234 -26.64 22.98 -33.35
CA ASP A 234 -25.23 23.33 -33.14
C ASP A 234 -24.27 22.19 -33.56
N THR A 235 -24.06 22.12 -34.87
CA THR A 235 -23.11 21.18 -35.49
C THR A 235 -21.65 21.46 -35.13
N GLU A 236 -21.29 22.71 -34.79
CA GLU A 236 -19.93 23.12 -34.47
C GLU A 236 -19.51 22.60 -33.09
N GLY A 237 -20.38 22.81 -32.09
CA GLY A 237 -20.18 22.29 -30.73
C GLY A 237 -20.23 20.77 -30.65
N ALA A 238 -21.17 20.12 -31.35
CA ALA A 238 -21.24 18.65 -31.43
C ALA A 238 -19.95 18.06 -32.05
N THR A 239 -19.39 18.72 -33.06
CA THR A 239 -18.12 18.31 -33.68
C THR A 239 -16.95 18.50 -32.71
N ALA A 240 -16.90 19.62 -31.98
CA ALA A 240 -15.87 19.89 -30.98
C ALA A 240 -15.89 18.82 -29.88
N LEU A 241 -17.06 18.47 -29.34
CA LEU A 241 -17.18 17.42 -28.32
C LEU A 241 -16.68 16.06 -28.82
N LYS A 242 -17.06 15.66 -30.05
CA LYS A 242 -16.54 14.43 -30.69
C LYS A 242 -15.02 14.45 -30.85
N GLN A 243 -14.42 15.60 -31.17
CA GLN A 243 -12.96 15.72 -31.25
C GLN A 243 -12.29 15.66 -29.87
N LEU A 244 -12.89 16.25 -28.84
CA LEU A 244 -12.40 16.16 -27.46
C LEU A 244 -12.42 14.70 -26.96
N VAL A 245 -13.47 13.94 -27.27
CA VAL A 245 -13.55 12.49 -27.01
C VAL A 245 -12.45 11.75 -27.77
N ARG A 246 -12.27 12.01 -29.07
CA ARG A 246 -11.21 11.40 -29.89
C ARG A 246 -9.81 11.69 -29.36
N LYS A 247 -9.58 12.89 -28.83
CA LYS A 247 -8.31 13.33 -28.21
C LYS A 247 -8.13 12.78 -26.78
N ARG A 248 -9.11 12.03 -26.26
CA ARG A 248 -9.18 11.48 -24.90
C ARG A 248 -9.06 12.57 -23.82
N LEU A 249 -9.75 13.67 -24.03
CA LEU A 249 -9.84 14.78 -23.07
C LEU A 249 -11.13 14.67 -22.25
N VAL A 250 -12.19 14.12 -22.86
CA VAL A 250 -13.51 13.88 -22.28
C VAL A 250 -13.91 12.43 -22.58
N ALA A 251 -14.67 11.79 -21.70
CA ALA A 251 -15.36 10.53 -21.95
C ALA A 251 -16.87 10.80 -21.94
N VAL A 252 -17.61 10.28 -22.92
CA VAL A 252 -19.08 10.41 -22.98
C VAL A 252 -19.68 9.09 -22.49
N GLU A 253 -20.61 9.17 -21.55
CA GLU A 253 -21.27 8.03 -20.94
C GLU A 253 -22.65 7.79 -21.55
N GLU A 254 -23.44 8.86 -21.63
CA GLU A 254 -24.79 8.81 -22.18
C GLU A 254 -25.06 10.05 -23.05
N GLU A 255 -25.79 9.85 -24.15
CA GLU A 255 -26.25 10.92 -25.04
C GLU A 255 -27.75 10.72 -25.27
N SER A 256 -28.54 11.71 -24.91
CA SER A 256 -29.99 11.72 -25.10
C SER A 256 -30.43 12.97 -25.87
N GLN A 257 -31.44 12.82 -26.71
CA GLN A 257 -32.02 13.92 -27.47
C GLN A 257 -33.39 14.26 -26.88
N GLN A 258 -33.58 15.52 -26.50
CA GLN A 258 -34.81 16.04 -25.91
C GLN A 258 -35.26 17.28 -26.68
N ASP A 259 -36.42 17.20 -27.34
CA ASP A 259 -37.03 18.27 -28.14
C ASP A 259 -36.05 18.99 -29.09
N ASP A 260 -35.55 20.16 -28.69
CA ASP A 260 -34.67 21.05 -29.44
C ASP A 260 -33.19 21.00 -29.01
N LYS A 261 -32.84 20.09 -28.09
CA LYS A 261 -31.51 19.99 -27.47
C LYS A 261 -30.97 18.57 -27.43
N VAL A 262 -29.66 18.46 -27.37
CA VAL A 262 -28.92 17.24 -27.08
C VAL A 262 -28.30 17.37 -25.70
N VAL A 263 -28.51 16.38 -24.85
CA VAL A 263 -27.99 16.30 -23.50
C VAL A 263 -26.96 15.17 -23.45
N VAL A 264 -25.75 15.49 -23.02
CA VAL A 264 -24.64 14.54 -22.95
C VAL A 264 -24.10 14.48 -21.53
N GLU A 265 -24.10 13.29 -20.96
CA GLU A 265 -23.41 12.97 -19.72
C GLU A 265 -21.97 12.56 -20.03
N LEU A 266 -21.02 13.17 -19.35
CA LEU A 266 -19.61 13.05 -19.68
C LEU A 266 -18.70 13.23 -18.46
N GLU A 267 -17.53 12.61 -18.51
CA GLU A 267 -16.46 12.74 -17.53
C GLU A 267 -15.28 13.52 -18.11
N LEU A 268 -14.75 14.49 -17.35
CA LEU A 268 -13.49 15.15 -17.70
C LEU A 268 -12.32 14.24 -17.29
N THR A 269 -11.55 13.76 -18.27
CA THR A 269 -10.40 12.89 -17.98
C THR A 269 -9.28 13.69 -17.29
N SER A 270 -8.40 13.02 -16.53
CA SER A 270 -7.22 13.67 -15.95
C SER A 270 -6.29 14.31 -16.99
N LYS A 271 -6.40 13.91 -18.27
CA LYS A 271 -5.70 14.56 -19.39
C LYS A 271 -6.41 15.86 -19.80
N GLY A 272 -7.74 15.85 -19.85
CA GLY A 272 -8.59 17.01 -20.11
C GLY A 272 -8.38 18.12 -19.09
N GLU A 273 -8.45 17.82 -17.79
CA GLU A 273 -8.20 18.77 -16.69
C GLU A 273 -6.85 19.48 -16.82
N ARG A 274 -5.80 18.70 -17.08
CA ARG A 274 -4.43 19.25 -17.22
C ARG A 274 -4.23 20.07 -18.49
N VAL A 275 -4.97 19.79 -19.56
CA VAL A 275 -4.93 20.58 -20.79
C VAL A 275 -5.76 21.87 -20.64
N ALA A 276 -6.86 21.83 -19.89
CA ALA A 276 -7.67 23.01 -19.58
C ALA A 276 -6.95 24.03 -18.67
N ALA A 277 -6.00 23.57 -17.85
CA ALA A 277 -5.23 24.41 -16.93
C ALA A 277 -4.01 25.11 -17.57
N GLN A 278 -3.77 24.94 -18.88
CA GLN A 278 -2.66 25.54 -19.63
C GLN A 278 -3.09 26.75 -20.46
#